data_AF-A0A7X1F8M6-F1
#
_entry.id   AF-A0A7X1F8M6-F1
#
_cell.length_a   1.000
_cell.length_b   1.000
_cell.length_c   1.000
_cell.angle_alpha   90.00
_cell.angle_beta   90.00
_cell.angle_gamma   90.00
#
_symmetry.space_group_name_H-M   'P 1'
#
loop_
_entity.id
_entity.type
_entity.pdbx_description
1 polymer ?
#
loop_
_entity_poly.entity_id
_entity_poly.type
_entity_poly.pdbx_seq_one_letter_code
_entity_poly.pdbx_strand_id
1 'polypeptide(L)' 'MNKIPKGYPRKVRRISVEHLRRKPAAIVALAQRDRVIILRAGKPVWTAVNSAYTQMIEERAGLSRWL' A
#
# COMPACT_ATOMS: atom_id res chain seq x y z
N MET A 1 9.80 -13.35 -8.22
CA MET A 1 10.22 -12.13 -7.50
C MET A 1 9.32 -10.97 -7.91
N ASN A 2 8.41 -10.54 -7.03
CA ASN A 2 7.69 -9.29 -7.26
C ASN A 2 8.70 -8.15 -7.11
N LYS A 3 9.10 -7.53 -8.23
CA LYS A 3 10.02 -6.39 -8.20
C LYS A 3 9.25 -5.14 -7.83
N ILE A 4 9.76 -4.37 -6.87
CA ILE A 4 9.24 -3.04 -6.58
C ILE A 4 9.46 -2.16 -7.83
N PRO A 5 8.43 -1.45 -8.33
CA PRO A 5 8.59 -0.56 -9.46
C PRO A 5 9.66 0.50 -9.16
N LYS A 6 10.51 0.81 -10.14
CA LYS A 6 11.48 1.91 -10.00
C LYS A 6 10.74 3.21 -9.68
N GLY A 7 11.15 3.88 -8.61
CA GLY A 7 10.51 5.12 -8.13
C GLY A 7 9.21 4.90 -7.35
N TYR A 8 8.99 3.71 -6.78
CA TYR A 8 7.88 3.44 -5.88
C TYR A 8 8.18 3.90 -4.44
N PRO A 9 7.18 4.45 -3.71
CA PRO A 9 5.88 4.86 -4.23
C PRO A 9 6.01 6.13 -5.07
N ARG A 10 5.27 6.22 -6.20
CA ARG A 10 5.32 7.42 -7.05
C ARG A 10 4.71 8.63 -6.34
N LYS A 11 3.55 8.42 -5.71
CA LYS A 11 2.84 9.43 -4.90
C LYS A 11 2.23 8.80 -3.65
N VAL A 12 1.94 9.65 -2.66
CA VAL A 12 1.13 9.29 -1.50
C VAL A 12 -0.27 9.85 -1.69
N ARG A 13 -1.27 8.97 -1.72
CA ARG A 13 -2.69 9.33 -1.86
C ARG A 13 -3.42 9.09 -0.56
N ARG A 14 -4.37 9.97 -0.25
CA ARG A 14 -5.29 9.84 0.89
C ARG A 14 -6.70 9.66 0.34
N ILE A 15 -7.38 8.59 0.73
CA ILE A 15 -8.75 8.30 0.28
C ILE A 15 -9.61 7.93 1.47
N SER A 16 -10.91 8.20 1.41
CA SER A 16 -11.83 7.74 2.44
C SER A 16 -12.16 6.25 2.28
N VAL A 17 -12.57 5.60 3.36
CA VAL A 17 -12.97 4.19 3.37
C VAL A 17 -14.21 3.95 2.51
N GLU A 18 -15.06 4.97 2.33
CA GLU A 18 -16.22 4.92 1.43
C GLU A 18 -15.78 4.79 -0.03
N HIS A 19 -14.69 5.46 -0.45
CA HIS A 19 -14.13 5.30 -1.79
C HIS A 19 -13.56 3.89 -2.01
N LEU A 20 -12.90 3.32 -1.01
CA LEU A 20 -12.44 1.93 -1.05
C LEU A 20 -13.62 0.97 -1.25
N ARG A 21 -14.71 1.15 -0.49
CA ARG A 21 -15.92 0.31 -0.59
C ARG A 21 -16.59 0.41 -1.96
N ARG A 22 -16.62 1.62 -2.55
CA ARG A 22 -17.24 1.85 -3.86
C ARG A 22 -16.42 1.29 -5.02
N LYS A 23 -15.08 1.36 -4.94
CA LYS A 23 -14.20 1.01 -6.07
C LYS A 23 -12.95 0.23 -5.62
N PRO A 24 -13.10 -0.96 -5.01
CA PRO A 24 -11.99 -1.69 -4.40
C PRO A 24 -10.89 -2.03 -5.40
N ALA A 25 -11.26 -2.53 -6.59
CA ALA A 25 -10.30 -2.89 -7.64
C ALA A 25 -9.45 -1.69 -8.13
N ALA A 26 -10.07 -0.51 -8.24
CA ALA A 26 -9.35 0.71 -8.64
C ALA A 26 -8.33 1.13 -7.57
N ILE A 27 -8.66 0.95 -6.29
CA ILE A 27 -7.72 1.25 -5.19
C ILE A 27 -6.57 0.25 -5.18
N VAL A 28 -6.83 -1.04 -5.41
CA VAL A 28 -5.78 -2.05 -5.52
C VAL A 28 -4.83 -1.72 -6.69
N ALA A 29 -5.39 -1.36 -7.86
CA ALA A 29 -4.59 -0.97 -9.02
C ALA A 29 -3.75 0.30 -8.74
N LEU A 30 -4.28 1.27 -7.99
CA LEU A 30 -3.52 2.44 -7.54
C LEU A 30 -2.37 2.03 -6.60
N ALA A 31 -2.65 1.15 -5.64
CA ALA A 31 -1.66 0.69 -4.66
C ALA A 31 -0.47 -0.06 -5.29
N GLN A 32 -0.62 -0.56 -6.53
CA GLN A 32 0.51 -1.15 -7.27
C GLN A 32 1.60 -0.13 -7.62
N ARG A 33 1.25 1.16 -7.73
CA ARG A 33 2.14 2.24 -8.20
C ARG A 33 2.36 3.35 -7.16
N ASP A 34 1.34 3.59 -6.34
CA ASP A 34 1.29 4.64 -5.32
C ASP A 34 1.13 4.02 -3.92
N ARG A 35 1.47 4.79 -2.88
CA ARG A 35 1.09 4.47 -1.51
C ARG A 35 -0.29 5.07 -1.23
N VAL A 36 -1.25 4.25 -0.85
CA VAL A 36 -2.62 4.71 -0.57
C VAL A 36 -2.93 4.62 0.92
N ILE A 37 -3.15 5.75 1.56
CA ILE A 37 -3.60 5.86 2.94
C ILE A 37 -5.13 5.93 2.94
N ILE A 38 -5.76 4.97 3.60
CA ILE A 38 -7.21 4.89 3.77
C ILE A 38 -7.58 5.58 5.08
N LEU A 39 -8.52 6.50 4.98
CA LEU A 39 -9.03 7.33 6.07
C LEU A 39 -10.43 6.88 6.48
N ARG A 40 -10.73 6.90 7.77
CA ARG A 40 -12.09 6.80 8.32
C ARG A 40 -12.32 8.03 9.18
N ALA A 41 -13.38 8.79 8.91
CA ALA A 41 -13.66 10.06 9.60
C ALA A 41 -12.44 11.01 9.64
N GLY A 42 -11.73 11.15 8.51
CA GLY A 42 -10.52 11.98 8.39
C GLY A 42 -9.25 11.41 9.02
N LYS A 43 -9.33 10.33 9.81
CA LYS A 43 -8.17 9.72 10.48
C LYS A 43 -7.62 8.53 9.68
N PRO A 44 -6.29 8.36 9.57
CA PRO A 44 -5.70 7.22 8.90
C PRO A 44 -6.00 5.93 9.67
N VAL A 45 -6.55 4.94 8.98
CA VAL A 45 -6.87 3.63 9.56
C VAL A 45 -6.14 2.48 8.88
N TRP A 46 -5.79 2.63 7.60
CA TRP A 46 -5.09 1.58 6.88
C TRP A 46 -4.20 2.14 5.77
N THR A 47 -3.20 1.37 5.35
CA THR A 47 -2.34 1.72 4.22
C THR A 47 -2.30 0.56 3.25
N ALA A 48 -2.71 0.81 2.00
CA ALA A 48 -2.53 -0.12 0.90
C ALA A 48 -1.26 0.25 0.12
N VAL A 49 -0.40 -0.75 -0.08
CA VAL A 49 0.86 -0.67 -0.80
C VAL A 49 1.04 -1.91 -1.67
N ASN A 50 1.92 -1.82 -2.65
CA ASN A 50 2.41 -2.95 -3.41
C ASN A 50 3.02 -4.00 -2.46
N SER A 51 2.66 -5.28 -2.63
CA SER A 51 3.14 -6.38 -1.79
C SER A 51 4.66 -6.57 -1.83
N ALA A 52 5.30 -6.27 -2.97
CA ALA A 52 6.76 -6.28 -3.09
C ALA A 52 7.43 -5.29 -2.13
N TYR A 53 6.78 -4.14 -1.93
CA TYR A 53 7.28 -3.10 -1.03
C TYR A 53 7.14 -3.53 0.43
N THR A 54 6.04 -4.19 0.77
CA THR A 54 5.86 -4.79 2.10
C THR A 54 6.94 -5.83 2.39
N GLN A 55 7.18 -6.76 1.45
CA GLN A 55 8.22 -7.79 1.58
C GLN A 55 9.61 -7.19 1.78
N MET A 56 9.99 -6.17 1.00
CA MET A 56 11.29 -5.49 1.18
C MET A 56 11.39 -4.81 2.55
N ILE A 57 10.32 -4.21 3.07
CA ILE A 57 10.34 -3.62 4.41
C ILE A 57 10.55 -4.71 5.46
N GLU A 58 9.85 -5.83 5.36
CA GLU A 58 9.97 -6.96 6.30
C GLU A 58 11.39 -7.55 6.28
N GLU A 59 11.97 -7.74 5.09
CA GLU A 59 13.36 -8.18 4.90
C GLU A 59 14.35 -7.19 5.54
N ARG A 60 14.17 -5.88 5.29
CA ARG A 60 15.05 -4.83 5.86
C ARG A 60 14.89 -4.66 7.37
N ALA A 61 13.69 -4.88 7.90
CA ALA A 61 13.42 -4.81 9.32
C ALA A 61 13.97 -6.04 10.08
N GLY A 62 14.58 -7.01 9.39
CA GLY A 62 15.03 -8.26 10.01
C GLY A 62 13.88 -9.14 10.47
N LEU A 63 12.65 -8.86 10.02
CA LEU A 63 11.45 -9.63 10.33
C LEU A 63 11.35 -10.89 9.45
N SER A 64 12.21 -11.02 8.45
CA SER A 64 12.51 -12.29 7.77
C SER A 64 13.38 -13.19 8.64
N ARG A 65 12.84 -13.62 9.79
CA ARG A 65 13.35 -14.80 10.49
C ARG A 65 12.11 -15.54 11.00
N TRP A 66 11.94 -16.78 10.51
CA TRP A 66 10.88 -17.76 10.83
C TRP A 66 9.65 -17.79 9.92
N LEU A 67 9.84 -18.20 8.66
CA LEU A 67 9.00 -19.22 8.01
C LEU A 67 9.92 -20.19 7.27
#